data_AF-A0A935XXZ7-F1
#
_entry.id   AF-A0A935XXZ7-F1
#
_cell.length_a   1.000
_cell.length_b   1.000
_cell.length_c   1.000
_cell.angle_alpha   90.00
_cell.angle_beta   90.00
_cell.angle_gamma   90.00
#
_symmetry.space_group_name_H-M   'P 1'
#
loop_
_entity.id
_entity.type
_entity.pdbx_description
1 polymer ?
#
loop_
_entity_poly.entity_id
_entity_poly.type
_entity_poly.pdbx_seq_one_letter_code
_entity_poly.pdbx_strand_id
1 'polypeptide(L)' 'MQAQQLGSGQGQNTGIGKISGRVVDSASQKPLEFVNVVLRDALEHQDLDGILTDQSGKFEFVNLLNKNMKSPSYY' A
#
# COMPACT_ATOMS: atom_id res chain seq x y z
N MET A 1 -38.13 7.09 -31.63
CA MET A 1 -37.25 7.83 -30.72
C MET A 1 -36.83 6.87 -29.61
N GLN A 2 -35.57 6.42 -29.61
CA GLN A 2 -35.03 5.54 -28.55
C GLN A 2 -34.31 6.43 -27.52
N ALA A 3 -34.72 6.33 -26.25
CA ALA A 3 -34.01 6.95 -25.14
C ALA A 3 -32.74 6.16 -24.85
N GLN A 4 -31.58 6.83 -24.91
CA GLN A 4 -30.30 6.25 -24.53
C GLN A 4 -30.25 6.05 -23.01
N GLN A 5 -29.89 4.83 -22.64
CA GLN A 5 -29.72 4.37 -21.27
C GLN A 5 -28.42 4.99 -20.72
N LEU A 6 -28.55 5.89 -19.75
CA LEU A 6 -27.41 6.46 -19.03
C LEU A 6 -26.75 5.37 -18.19
N GLY A 7 -25.60 4.90 -18.66
CA GLY A 7 -24.76 3.95 -17.95
C GLY A 7 -24.39 4.48 -16.58
N SER A 8 -24.71 3.68 -15.55
CA SER A 8 -24.25 3.86 -14.18
C SER A 8 -22.73 4.04 -14.18
N GLY A 9 -22.26 5.21 -13.72
CA GLY A 9 -20.86 5.43 -13.40
C GLY A 9 -20.42 4.35 -12.41
N GLN A 10 -19.57 3.45 -12.87
CA GLN A 10 -18.81 2.57 -12.00
C GLN A 10 -17.92 3.50 -11.17
N GLY A 11 -18.40 3.87 -9.98
CA GLY A 11 -17.56 4.46 -8.96
C GLY A 11 -16.39 3.50 -8.79
N GLN A 12 -15.21 3.92 -9.21
CA GLN A 12 -14.00 3.16 -8.96
C GLN A 12 -13.98 2.95 -7.45
N ASN A 13 -14.06 1.70 -7.04
CA ASN A 13 -14.02 1.35 -5.64
C ASN A 13 -12.59 1.62 -5.20
N THR A 14 -12.35 2.85 -4.76
CA THR A 14 -11.05 3.33 -4.34
C THR A 14 -10.85 2.86 -2.92
N GLY A 15 -10.70 1.54 -2.81
CA GLY A 15 -10.42 0.87 -1.56
C GLY A 15 -9.05 1.31 -1.08
N ILE A 16 -8.99 1.67 0.20
CA ILE A 16 -7.74 1.86 0.90
C ILE A 16 -7.01 0.51 0.92
N GLY A 17 -5.82 0.46 0.31
CA GLY A 17 -4.97 -0.73 0.24
C GLY A 17 -4.16 -0.95 1.51
N LYS A 18 -3.71 -2.20 1.68
CA LYS A 18 -2.81 -2.64 2.76
C LYS A 18 -1.76 -3.59 2.18
N ILE A 19 -0.50 -3.41 2.61
CA ILE A 19 0.60 -4.36 2.37
C ILE A 19 1.13 -4.78 3.74
N SER A 20 1.21 -6.07 4.00
CA SER A 20 1.75 -6.59 5.26
C SER A 20 2.58 -7.84 5.02
N GLY A 21 3.55 -8.09 5.89
CA GLY A 21 4.39 -9.26 5.80
C GLY A 21 5.21 -9.50 7.06
N ARG A 22 6.16 -10.43 6.95
CA ARG A 22 7.08 -10.79 8.02
C ARG A 22 8.48 -11.00 7.44
N VAL A 23 9.49 -10.41 8.07
CA VAL A 23 10.89 -10.60 7.72
C VAL A 23 11.49 -11.66 8.64
N VAL A 24 12.11 -12.67 8.03
CA VAL A 24 12.76 -13.78 8.74
C VAL A 24 14.17 -13.98 8.21
N ASP A 25 15.09 -14.33 9.11
CA ASP A 25 16.41 -14.81 8.73
C ASP A 25 16.30 -16.24 8.17
N SER A 26 16.79 -16.45 6.96
CA SER A 26 16.63 -17.73 6.25
C SER A 26 17.42 -18.89 6.88
N ALA A 27 18.53 -18.61 7.56
CA ALA A 27 19.37 -19.65 8.15
C ALA A 27 18.81 -20.16 9.48
N SER A 28 18.42 -19.24 10.37
CA SER A 28 17.92 -19.56 11.71
C SER A 28 16.40 -19.68 11.78
N GLN A 29 15.68 -19.25 10.74
CA GLN A 29 14.22 -19.12 10.69
C GLN A 29 13.66 -18.18 11.77
N LYS A 30 14.52 -17.37 12.42
CA LYS A 30 14.11 -16.40 13.43
C LYS A 30 13.59 -15.13 12.78
N PRO A 31 12.54 -14.50 13.34
CA PRO A 31 12.13 -13.18 12.88
C PRO A 31 13.22 -12.13 13.12
N LEU A 32 13.29 -11.15 12.20
CA LEU A 32 14.19 -10.01 12.33
C LEU A 32 13.42 -8.79 12.82
N GLU A 33 13.76 -8.33 14.03
CA GLU A 33 13.20 -7.13 14.64
C GLU A 33 13.97 -5.87 14.25
N PHE A 34 13.28 -4.72 14.28
CA PHE A 34 13.84 -3.39 14.03
C PHE A 34 14.55 -3.23 12.67
N VAL A 35 14.17 -4.05 11.67
CA VAL A 35 14.67 -3.91 10.30
C VAL A 35 13.81 -2.90 9.55
N ASN A 36 14.45 -2.03 8.77
CA ASN A 36 13.76 -1.07 7.93
C ASN A 36 13.20 -1.75 6.66
N VAL A 37 11.90 -1.64 6.46
CA VAL A 37 11.18 -2.05 5.25
C VAL A 37 10.69 -0.78 4.56
N VAL A 38 11.11 -0.59 3.32
CA VAL A 38 10.79 0.62 2.53
C VAL A 38 9.82 0.27 1.41
N LEU A 39 8.72 1.01 1.34
CA LEU A 39 7.81 0.97 0.20
C LEU A 39 8.31 1.92 -0.88
N ARG A 40 8.67 1.38 -2.04
CA ARG A 40 9.18 2.15 -3.18
C ARG A 40 8.22 2.09 -4.35
N ASP A 41 7.99 3.24 -4.98
CA ASP A 41 7.29 3.32 -6.25
C ASP A 41 8.08 2.58 -7.34
N ALA A 42 7.46 1.63 -8.01
CA ALA A 42 8.16 0.78 -8.98
C ALA A 42 8.56 1.53 -10.27
N LEU A 43 7.86 2.63 -10.60
CA LEU A 43 8.04 3.37 -11.85
C LEU A 43 9.05 4.51 -11.71
N GLU A 44 8.91 5.33 -10.68
CA GLU A 44 9.77 6.49 -10.42
C GLU A 44 10.93 6.18 -9.47
N HIS A 45 10.95 4.97 -8.90
CA HIS A 45 11.95 4.54 -7.92
C HIS A 45 12.04 5.43 -6.67
N GLN A 46 10.99 6.20 -6.39
CA GLN A 46 10.88 7.05 -5.22
C GLN A 46 10.47 6.23 -3.99
N ASP A 47 11.14 6.45 -2.86
CA ASP A 47 10.70 5.91 -1.57
C ASP A 47 9.45 6.67 -1.10
N LEU A 48 8.36 5.93 -0.88
CA LEU A 48 7.05 6.48 -0.53
C LEU A 48 6.82 6.47 0.99
N ASP A 49 7.27 5.42 1.66
CA ASP A 49 7.12 5.24 3.11
C ASP A 49 8.14 4.21 3.64
N GLY A 50 8.36 4.17 4.96
CA GLY A 50 9.25 3.23 5.62
C GLY A 50 8.76 2.86 7.02
N ILE A 51 8.87 1.57 7.37
CA ILE A 51 8.46 1.04 8.67
C ILE A 51 9.52 0.10 9.23
N LEU A 52 9.65 0.07 10.56
CA LEU A 52 10.47 -0.93 11.26
C LEU A 52 9.65 -2.18 11.55
N THR A 53 10.25 -3.35 11.39
CA THR A 53 9.63 -4.60 11.85
C THR A 53 9.52 -4.65 13.37
N ASP A 54 8.46 -5.28 13.87
CA ASP A 54 8.28 -5.53 15.31
C ASP A 54 9.14 -6.70 15.82
N GLN A 55 9.03 -7.04 17.10
CA GLN A 55 9.73 -8.16 17.75
C GLN A 55 9.42 -9.53 17.12
N SER A 56 8.29 -9.66 16.43
CA SER A 56 7.90 -10.85 15.69
C SER A 56 8.31 -10.79 14.21
N GLY A 57 9.02 -9.74 13.80
CA GLY A 57 9.47 -9.48 12.43
C GLY A 57 8.37 -8.97 11.50
N LYS A 58 7.18 -8.63 12.02
CA LYS A 58 6.04 -8.19 11.20
C LYS A 58 6.16 -6.73 10.82
N PHE A 59 5.62 -6.40 9.65
CA PHE A 59 5.43 -5.03 9.17
C PHE A 59 4.06 -4.88 8.51
N GLU A 60 3.54 -3.65 8.54
CA GLU A 60 2.26 -3.32 7.92
C GLU A 60 2.24 -1.88 7.42
N PHE A 61 2.00 -1.71 6.12
CA PHE A 61 1.61 -0.45 5.50
C PHE A 61 0.09 -0.44 5.31
N VAL A 62 -0.57 0.54 5.90
CA VAL A 62 -2.02 0.78 5.76
C VAL A 62 -2.26 2.07 4.97
N ASN A 63 -3.51 2.38 4.66
CA ASN A 63 -3.87 3.66 4.05
C ASN A 63 -3.22 3.89 2.68
N LEU A 64 -2.91 2.80 1.95
CA LEU A 64 -2.27 2.88 0.65
C LEU A 64 -3.31 3.26 -0.42
N LEU A 65 -3.12 4.42 -1.01
CA LEU A 65 -3.90 4.87 -2.16
C LEU A 65 -3.18 4.49 -3.45
N ASN A 66 -3.94 4.27 -4.52
CA ASN A 66 -3.34 4.24 -5.85
C ASN A 66 -2.66 5.59 -6.10
N LYS A 67 -1.41 5.61 -6.56
CA LYS A 67 -0.61 6.83 -6.75
C LYS A 67 -1.34 7.94 -7.54
N ASN A 68 -2.16 7.56 -8.52
CA ASN A 68 -2.93 8.49 -9.35
C ASN A 68 -4.10 9.15 -8.61
N MET A 69 -4.42 8.66 -7.41
CA MET A 69 -5.31 9.28 -6.46
C MET A 69 -4.48 10.09 -5.49
N LYS A 70 -4.19 11.33 -5.85
CA LYS A 70 -3.67 12.28 -4.86
C LYS A 70 -4.70 12.36 -3.72
N SER A 71 -4.22 12.28 -2.47
CA SER A 71 -5.03 12.68 -1.32
C SER A 71 -5.66 14.04 -1.63
N PRO A 72 -6.97 14.23 -1.44
CA PRO A 72 -7.57 15.54 -1.63
C PRO A 72 -6.83 16.53 -0.73
N SER A 73 -6.20 17.54 -1.32
CA SER A 73 -5.68 18.67 -0.56
C SER A 73 -6.89 19.41 0.01
N TYR A 74 -7.20 19.13 1.28
CA TYR A 74 -8.08 19.99 2.06
C TYR A 74 -7.25 21.23 2.46
N TYR A 75 -7.49 22.34 1.77
CA TYR A 75 -7.14 23.69 2.22
C TYR A 75 -8.29 24.25 3.04
#